data_AF-A0A6I5NQM0-F1
#
_entry.id   AF-A0A6I5NQM0-F1
#
_cell.length_a   1.000
_cell.length_b   1.000
_cell.length_c   1.000
_cell.angle_alpha   90.00
_cell.angle_beta   90.00
_cell.angle_gamma   90.00
#
_symmetry.space_group_name_H-M   'P 1'
#
loop_
_entity.id
_entity.type
_entity.pdbx_description
1 polymer ?
#
loop_
_entity_poly.entity_id
_entity_poly.type
_entity_poly.pdbx_seq_one_letter_code
_entity_poly.pdbx_strand_id
1 'polypeptide(L)'
;MPRLVLYSKPGCHLCEGLHEKLDQLAPLPVPLEVRDITQNPDWFAKYQYEIPVLCRVIEQGETETEQPLPRLSPRAPLPRLAQMIQTYLGPFEAE
;
A
#
# COMPACT_ATOMS: atom_id res chain seq x y z
N MET A 1 -11.34 4.26 10.43
CA MET A 1 -11.00 2.89 9.97
C MET A 1 -9.61 2.91 9.35
N PRO A 2 -8.85 1.81 9.32
CA PRO A 2 -7.59 1.79 8.58
C PRO A 2 -7.85 1.65 7.08
N ARG A 3 -7.08 2.38 6.25
CA ARG A 3 -7.08 2.24 4.78
C ARG A 3 -5.66 2.04 4.26
N LEU A 4 -5.52 1.42 3.10
CA LEU A 4 -4.25 1.26 2.41
C LEU A 4 -4.18 2.22 1.22
N VAL A 5 -3.02 2.83 1.03
CA VAL A 5 -2.72 3.70 -0.11
C VAL A 5 -1.49 3.15 -0.81
N LEU A 6 -1.63 2.77 -2.08
CA LEU A 6 -0.53 2.37 -2.95
C LEU A 6 -0.13 3.56 -3.83
N TYR A 7 1.04 4.12 -3.55
CA TYR A 7 1.67 5.11 -4.42
C TYR A 7 2.34 4.42 -5.60
N SER A 8 1.88 4.73 -6.81
CA SER A 8 2.34 4.14 -8.07
C SER A 8 2.58 5.23 -9.13
N LYS A 9 3.15 4.84 -10.28
CA LYS A 9 3.27 5.70 -11.47
C LYS A 9 2.99 4.93 -12.76
N PRO A 10 2.51 5.59 -13.84
CA PRO A 10 2.39 4.96 -15.15
C PRO A 10 3.75 4.50 -15.66
N GLY A 11 3.77 3.35 -16.31
CA GLY A 11 4.99 2.78 -16.90
C GLY A 11 5.94 2.13 -15.88
N CYS A 12 5.48 1.82 -14.66
CA CYS A 12 6.27 1.11 -13.67
C CYS A 12 5.83 -0.34 -13.50
N HIS A 13 6.55 -1.27 -14.15
CA HIS A 13 6.29 -2.71 -14.05
C HIS A 13 6.34 -3.28 -12.63
N LEU A 14 7.13 -2.66 -11.74
CA LEU A 14 7.18 -3.06 -10.33
C LEU A 14 5.87 -2.73 -9.61
N CYS A 15 5.21 -1.62 -9.97
CA CYS A 15 3.93 -1.24 -9.41
C CYS A 15 2.82 -2.16 -9.90
N GLU A 16 2.79 -2.47 -11.21
CA GLU A 16 1.81 -3.38 -11.81
C GLU A 16 1.85 -4.75 -11.12
N GLY A 17 3.04 -5.35 -11.00
CA GLY A 17 3.18 -6.66 -10.35
C GLY A 17 2.86 -6.65 -8.84
N LEU A 18 2.95 -5.50 -8.16
CA LEU A 18 2.49 -5.39 -6.77
C LEU A 18 0.96 -5.21 -6.71
N HIS A 19 0.39 -4.42 -7.61
CA HIS A 19 -1.05 -4.21 -7.70
C HIS A 19 -1.76 -5.54 -8.00
N GLU A 20 -1.31 -6.30 -9.00
CA GLU A 20 -1.89 -7.63 -9.31
C GLU A 20 -1.81 -8.59 -8.13
N LYS A 21 -0.76 -8.49 -7.31
CA LYS A 21 -0.65 -9.30 -6.08
C LYS A 21 -1.64 -8.82 -5.02
N LEU A 22 -1.83 -7.52 -4.85
CA LEU A 22 -2.82 -6.98 -3.92
C LEU A 22 -4.25 -7.33 -4.34
N ASP A 23 -4.53 -7.31 -5.64
CA ASP A 23 -5.81 -7.74 -6.22
C ASP A 23 -6.05 -9.23 -6.00
N GLN A 24 -5.04 -10.08 -6.19
CA GLN A 24 -5.13 -11.51 -5.85
C GLN A 24 -5.31 -11.79 -4.35
N LEU A 25 -4.92 -10.85 -3.48
CA LEU A 25 -5.16 -10.92 -2.04
C LEU A 25 -6.55 -10.39 -1.65
N ALA A 26 -7.32 -9.85 -2.60
CA ALA A 26 -8.68 -9.43 -2.34
C ALA A 26 -9.59 -10.63 -2.00
N PRO A 27 -10.55 -10.48 -1.08
CA PRO A 27 -10.92 -9.24 -0.41
C PRO A 27 -9.93 -8.85 0.70
N LEU A 28 -9.34 -7.66 0.57
CA LEU A 28 -8.59 -7.06 1.64
C LEU A 28 -9.59 -6.52 2.66
N PRO A 29 -9.33 -6.66 3.96
CA PRO A 29 -10.20 -6.17 5.03
C PRO A 29 -10.23 -4.63 5.15
N VAL A 30 -9.40 -3.94 4.37
CA VAL A 30 -9.32 -2.49 4.30
C VAL A 30 -9.40 -2.02 2.86
N PRO A 31 -9.98 -0.84 2.59
CA PRO A 31 -9.99 -0.29 1.25
C PRO A 31 -8.57 0.01 0.80
N LEU A 32 -8.24 -0.43 -0.43
CA LEU A 32 -7.00 -0.11 -1.11
C LEU A 32 -7.24 1.04 -2.09
N GLU A 33 -6.57 2.16 -1.88
CA GLU A 33 -6.59 3.34 -2.74
C GLU A 33 -5.28 3.41 -3.52
N VAL A 34 -5.34 3.61 -4.84
CA VAL A 34 -4.14 3.76 -5.67
C VAL A 34 -3.95 5.22 -6.01
N ARG A 35 -2.82 5.79 -5.60
CA ARG A 35 -2.48 7.18 -5.87
C ARG A 35 -1.33 7.25 -6.86
N ASP A 36 -1.54 8.02 -7.91
CA ASP A 36 -0.50 8.27 -8.88
C ASP A 36 0.41 9.41 -8.39
N ILE A 37 1.70 9.09 -8.20
CA ILE A 37 2.66 10.07 -7.69
C ILE A 37 2.94 11.19 -8.69
N THR A 38 2.63 11.03 -9.98
CA THR A 38 2.87 12.07 -11.00
C THR A 38 1.77 13.14 -11.00
N GLN A 39 0.62 12.86 -10.39
CA GLN A 39 -0.46 13.82 -10.22
C GLN A 39 -0.19 14.86 -9.13
N ASN A 40 0.75 14.59 -8.22
CA ASN A 40 1.07 15.49 -7.12
C ASN A 40 2.59 15.66 -6.96
N PRO A 41 3.15 16.87 -7.11
CA PRO A 41 4.59 17.10 -7.02
C PRO A 41 5.18 16.72 -5.66
N ASP A 42 4.43 16.84 -4.57
CA ASP A 42 4.89 16.43 -3.23
C ASP A 42 5.07 14.91 -3.13
N TRP A 43 4.13 14.14 -3.69
CA TRP A 43 4.24 12.68 -3.76
C TRP A 43 5.36 12.25 -4.69
N PHE A 44 5.51 12.93 -5.82
CA PHE A 44 6.60 12.69 -6.75
C PHE A 44 7.95 12.92 -6.06
N ALA A 45 8.16 14.09 -5.46
CA ALA A 45 9.42 14.41 -4.79
C ALA A 45 9.77 13.39 -3.69
N LYS A 46 8.76 12.96 -2.92
CA LYS A 46 8.91 12.03 -1.80
C LYS A 46 9.11 10.58 -2.23
N TYR A 47 8.40 10.10 -3.25
CA TYR A 47 8.33 8.67 -3.58
C TYR A 47 8.90 8.29 -4.96
N GLN A 48 9.29 9.22 -5.84
CA GLN A 48 9.77 8.94 -7.20
C GLN A 48 10.87 7.86 -7.31
N TYR A 49 11.73 7.74 -6.30
CA TYR A 49 12.83 6.77 -6.23
C TYR A 49 12.49 5.52 -5.40
N GLU A 50 11.38 5.53 -4.67
CA GLU A 50 11.00 4.47 -3.73
C GLU A 50 9.74 3.70 -4.15
N ILE A 51 9.02 4.18 -5.15
CA ILE A 51 7.85 3.47 -5.69
C ILE A 51 8.21 2.07 -6.20
N PRO A 52 7.34 1.06 -5.96
CA PRO A 52 6.03 1.18 -5.32
C PRO A 52 6.10 1.34 -3.79
N VAL A 53 5.33 2.28 -3.24
CA VAL A 53 5.22 2.52 -1.78
C VAL A 53 3.81 2.24 -1.31
N LEU A 54 3.66 1.34 -0.34
CA LEU A 54 2.41 1.12 0.37
C LEU A 54 2.40 1.96 1.64
N CYS A 55 1.31 2.65 1.90
CA CYS A 55 1.08 3.40 3.13
C CYS A 55 -0.20 2.89 3.79
N ARG A 56 -0.18 2.75 5.11
CA ARG A 56 -1.40 2.59 5.91
C ARG A 56 -1.83 3.98 6.36
N VAL A 57 -3.11 4.28 6.27
CA VAL A 57 -3.70 5.46 6.87
C VAL A 57 -4.59 4.98 8.00
N ILE A 58 -4.32 5.47 9.21
CA ILE A 58 -5.08 5.14 10.40
C ILE A 58 -5.82 6.39 10.83
N GLU A 59 -7.15 6.33 10.77
CA GLU A 59 -8.02 7.38 11.30
C GLU A 59 -8.20 7.15 12.81
N GLN A 60 -7.69 8.06 13.64
CA GLN A 60 -7.86 8.06 15.08
C GLN A 60 -8.61 9.33 15.51
N GLY A 61 -9.93 9.26 15.58
CA GLY A 61 -10.78 10.41 15.88
C GLY A 61 -10.74 11.44 14.73
N GLU A 62 -10.34 12.68 15.03
CA GLU A 62 -10.20 13.76 14.05
C GLU A 62 -8.84 13.78 13.33
N THR A 63 -7.90 12.90 13.71
CA THR A 63 -6.56 12.86 13.11
C THR A 63 -6.39 11.67 12.19
N GLU A 64 -5.88 11.92 10.99
CA GLU A 64 -5.46 10.88 10.06
C GLU A 64 -3.93 10.75 10.08
N THR A 65 -3.42 9.55 10.37
CA THR A 65 -1.98 9.28 10.35
C THR A 65 -1.64 8.39 9.16
N GLU A 66 -0.93 8.95 8.18
CA GLU A 66 -0.34 8.20 7.07
C GLU A 66 1.04 7.66 7.45
N GLN A 67 1.21 6.34 7.36
CA GLN A 67 2.47 5.69 7.71
C GLN A 67 2.92 4.74 6.59
N PRO A 68 4.10 4.96 5.99
CA PRO A 68 4.62 4.07 4.96
C PRO A 68 5.00 2.71 5.55
N LEU A 69 4.60 1.64 4.85
CA LEU A 69 4.99 0.27 5.13
C LEU A 69 6.41 0.02 4.61
N PRO A 70 7.14 -0.95 5.18
CA PRO A 70 8.45 -1.30 4.69
C PRO A 70 8.41 -1.75 3.23
N ARG A 71 9.49 -1.45 2.51
CA ARG A 71 9.62 -1.82 1.10
C ARG A 71 9.60 -3.33 0.95
N LEU A 72 8.66 -3.82 0.16
CA LEU A 72 8.60 -5.22 -0.23
C LEU A 72 9.59 -5.47 -1.35
N SER A 73 10.28 -6.59 -1.27
CA SER A 73 11.03 -7.07 -2.42
C SER A 73 10.04 -7.41 -3.54
N PRO A 74 10.27 -6.99 -4.80
CA PRO A 74 9.38 -7.32 -5.91
C PRO A 74 9.29 -8.83 -6.15
N ARG A 75 10.33 -9.57 -5.75
CA ARG A 75 10.40 -11.03 -5.78
C ARG A 75 9.74 -11.71 -4.57
N ALA A 76 9.17 -10.95 -3.63
CA ALA A 76 8.48 -11.54 -2.50
C ALA A 76 7.24 -12.32 -2.99
N PRO A 77 7.02 -13.55 -2.48
CA PRO A 77 5.85 -14.33 -2.84
C PRO A 77 4.57 -13.77 -2.18
N LEU A 78 3.42 -14.07 -2.78
CA LEU A 78 2.09 -13.60 -2.34
C LEU A 78 1.82 -13.79 -0.83
N PRO A 79 2.14 -14.94 -0.20
CA PRO A 79 1.90 -15.14 1.23
C PRO A 79 2.70 -14.19 2.12
N ARG A 80 3.91 -13.82 1.68
CA ARG A 80 4.77 -12.89 2.43
C ARG A 80 4.23 -11.46 2.37
N LEU A 81 3.63 -11.09 1.24
CA LEU A 81 2.92 -9.81 1.10
C LEU A 81 1.72 -9.76 2.07
N ALA A 82 0.88 -10.79 2.06
CA ALA A 82 -0.29 -10.88 2.94
C ALA A 82 0.11 -10.83 4.42
N GLN A 83 1.14 -11.58 4.82
CA GLN A 83 1.63 -11.58 6.20
C GLN A 83 2.13 -10.20 6.63
N MET A 84 2.85 -9.50 5.76
CA MET A 84 3.31 -8.14 6.03
C MET A 84 2.11 -7.20 6.23
N ILE A 85 1.16 -7.21 5.29
CA ILE A 85 -0.07 -6.40 5.36
C ILE A 85 -0.79 -6.64 6.69
N GLN A 86 -1.00 -7.89 7.09
CA GLN A 86 -1.60 -8.24 8.39
C GLN A 86 -0.78 -7.75 9.59
N THR A 87 0.55 -7.84 9.53
CA THR A 87 1.42 -7.35 10.62
C THR A 87 1.25 -5.85 10.86
N TYR A 88 1.10 -5.07 9.79
CA TYR A 88 0.99 -3.62 9.88
C TYR A 88 -0.44 -3.12 10.02
N LEU A 89 -1.45 -3.85 9.58
CA LEU A 89 -2.84 -3.41 9.75
C LEU A 89 -3.50 -4.01 11.00
N GLY A 90 -2.83 -4.98 11.63
CA GLY A 90 -3.33 -5.73 12.78
C GLY A 90 -4.00 -7.04 12.36
N PRO A 91 -4.18 -7.99 13.30
CA PRO A 91 -5.04 -9.14 13.07
C PRO A 91 -6.46 -8.61 12.83
N PHE A 92 -7.00 -8.93 11.67
CA PHE A 92 -8.38 -8.61 11.35
C PHE A 92 -9.25 -9.67 12.01
N GLU A 93 -10.02 -9.30 13.03
CA GLU A 93 -11.20 -10.07 13.38
C GLU A 93 -12.17 -9.90 12.21
N ALA A 94 -12.13 -10.86 11.29
CA ALA A 94 -13.27 -11.13 10.44
C ALA A 94 -14.36 -11.64 11.38
N GLU A 95 -15.28 -10.76 11.75
CA GLU A 95 -16.52 -11.14 12.43
C GLU A 95 -17.33 -12.12 11.57
#